data_AF-A0A1I0U2B2-F1
#
_entry.id   AF-A0A1I0U2B2-F1
#
_cell.length_a   1.000
_cell.length_b   1.000
_cell.length_c   1.000
_cell.angle_alpha   90.00
_cell.angle_beta   90.00
_cell.angle_gamma   90.00
#
_symmetry.space_group_name_H-M   'P 1'
#
loop_
_entity.id
_entity.type
_entity.pdbx_description
1 polymer ?
#
loop_
_entity_poly.entity_id
_entity_poly.type
_entity_poly.pdbx_seq_one_letter_code
_entity_poly.pdbx_strand_id
1 'polypeptide(L)' 'MDKNTLISSFGKWVSPINIQKLSEQVKELKQDYYTKKLTTEAYIKFLLVAQLLEFKSLEEM' A
#
# COMPACT_ATOMS: atom_id res chain seq x y z
N MET A 1 3.66 5.09 19.99
CA MET A 1 2.28 5.43 19.59
C MET A 1 1.48 4.13 19.61
N ASP A 2 0.26 4.12 20.13
CA ASP A 2 -0.54 2.89 20.17
C ASP A 2 -0.81 2.35 18.75
N LYS A 3 -0.88 1.03 18.58
CA LYS A 3 -1.10 0.39 17.27
C LYS A 3 -2.39 0.88 16.60
N ASN A 4 -3.45 1.13 17.36
CA ASN A 4 -4.70 1.67 16.82
C ASN A 4 -4.53 3.12 16.35
N THR A 5 -3.65 3.88 17.00
CA THR A 5 -3.34 5.26 16.58
C THR A 5 -2.48 5.28 15.30
N LEU A 6 -1.57 4.32 15.13
CA LEU A 6 -0.79 4.13 13.90
C LEU A 6 -1.70 3.80 12.70
N ILE A 7 -2.62 2.85 12.85
CA ILE A 7 -3.55 2.44 11.78
C ILE A 7 -4.52 3.58 11.44
N SER A 8 -5.13 4.23 12.44
CA SER A 8 -6.06 5.35 12.20
C SER A 8 -5.39 6.56 11.54
N SER A 9 -4.08 6.74 11.73
CA SER A 9 -3.30 7.80 11.09
C SER A 9 -2.70 7.39 9.74
N PHE A 10 -2.80 6.11 9.35
CA PHE A 10 -2.15 5.57 8.15
C PHE A 10 -2.53 6.33 6.87
N GLY A 11 -3.81 6.68 6.72
CA GLY A 11 -4.29 7.46 5.58
C GLY A 11 -3.60 8.82 5.43
N LYS A 12 -3.30 9.50 6.55
CA LYS A 12 -2.53 10.75 6.54
C LYS A 12 -1.08 10.50 6.18
N TRP A 13 -0.51 9.41 6.67
CA TRP A 13 0.89 9.04 6.44
C TRP A 13 1.16 8.70 4.97
N VAL A 14 0.23 8.02 4.27
CA VAL A 14 0.36 7.73 2.83
C VAL A 14 -0.06 8.88 1.92
N SER A 15 -0.68 9.94 2.45
CA SER A 15 -1.16 11.08 1.64
C SER A 15 -0.09 11.80 0.79
N PRO A 16 1.20 11.83 1.15
CA PRO A 16 2.24 12.42 0.29
C PRO A 16 2.57 11.58 -0.94
N ILE A 17 2.14 10.32 -1.00
CA ILE A 17 2.36 9.45 -2.16
C ILE A 17 1.51 9.97 -3.31
N ASN A 18 2.13 10.25 -4.45
CA ASN A 18 1.43 10.66 -5.66
C ASN A 18 0.75 9.43 -6.31
N ILE A 19 -0.43 9.08 -5.82
CA ILE A 19 -1.23 7.95 -6.30
C ILE A 19 -1.63 8.13 -7.77
N GLN A 20 -1.81 9.36 -8.24
CA GLN A 20 -2.17 9.62 -9.63
C GLN A 20 -1.04 9.23 -10.58
N LYS A 21 0.19 9.66 -10.30
CA LYS A 21 1.38 9.26 -11.05
C LYS A 21 1.63 7.76 -10.96
N LEU A 22 1.41 7.15 -9.79
CA LEU A 22 1.49 5.70 -9.62
C LEU A 22 0.49 4.99 -10.54
N SER A 23 -0.76 5.44 -10.58
CA SER A 23 -1.81 4.86 -11.42
C SER A 23 -1.48 4.96 -12.91
N GLU A 24 -0.90 6.09 -13.35
CA GLU A 24 -0.43 6.26 -14.73
C GLU A 24 0.65 5.23 -15.07
N GLN A 25 1.67 5.08 -14.23
CA GLN A 25 2.74 4.10 -14.44
C GLN A 25 2.23 2.65 -14.44
N VAL A 26 1.32 2.31 -13.53
CA VAL A 26 0.70 0.98 -13.46
C VAL A 26 -0.05 0.65 -14.75
N LYS A 27 -0.73 1.63 -15.35
CA LYS A 27 -1.44 1.47 -16.62
C LYS A 27 -0.47 1.32 -17.79
N GLU A 28 0.54 2.18 -17.89
CA GLU A 28 1.55 2.14 -18.96
C GLU A 28 2.29 0.80 -18.99
N LEU A 29 2.69 0.32 -17.80
CA LEU A 29 3.44 -0.93 -17.63
C LEU A 29 2.54 -2.16 -17.54
N LYS A 30 1.20 -1.99 -17.58
CA LYS A 30 0.21 -3.07 -17.47
C LYS A 30 0.41 -3.95 -16.25
N GLN A 31 0.89 -3.37 -15.14
CA GLN A 31 1.23 -4.11 -13.91
C GLN A 31 0.00 -4.80 -13.30
N ASP A 32 -1.18 -4.18 -13.44
CA ASP A 32 -2.44 -4.74 -12.93
C ASP A 32 -3.25 -5.51 -13.99
N TYR A 33 -2.67 -5.79 -15.16
CA TYR A 33 -3.43 -6.35 -16.27
C TYR A 33 -3.95 -7.78 -16.01
N TYR A 34 -3.23 -8.56 -15.21
CA TYR A 34 -3.62 -9.94 -14.86
C TYR A 34 -3.98 -10.12 -13.38
N THR A 35 -3.92 -9.06 -12.56
CA THR A 35 -4.27 -9.16 -11.14
C THR A 35 -5.79 -9.17 -10.97
N LYS A 36 -6.31 -10.25 -10.38
CA LYS A 36 -7.76 -10.43 -10.13
C LYS A 36 -8.24 -9.91 -8.77
N LYS A 37 -7.34 -9.65 -7.82
CA LYS A 37 -7.71 -9.40 -6.41
C LYS A 37 -6.94 -8.26 -5.72
N LEU A 38 -5.72 -7.96 -6.14
CA LEU A 38 -4.87 -6.93 -5.53
C LEU A 38 -4.26 -6.06 -6.61
N THR A 39 -4.66 -4.78 -6.65
CA THR A 39 -4.00 -3.77 -7.48
C THR A 39 -2.63 -3.44 -6.91
N THR A 40 -1.75 -2.91 -7.75
CA THR A 40 -0.40 -2.49 -7.36
C THR A 40 -0.46 -1.45 -6.25
N GLU A 41 -1.42 -0.52 -6.32
CA GLU A 41 -1.67 0.46 -5.26
C GLU A 41 -2.04 -0.20 -3.92
N ALA A 42 -2.97 -1.16 -3.94
CA ALA A 42 -3.38 -1.88 -2.74
C ALA A 42 -2.22 -2.67 -2.13
N TYR A 43 -1.44 -3.36 -2.98
CA TYR A 43 -0.27 -4.11 -2.57
C TYR A 43 0.78 -3.22 -1.88
N ILE A 44 1.07 -2.04 -2.46
CA ILE A 44 1.99 -1.06 -1.84
C ILE A 44 1.45 -0.59 -0.48
N LYS A 45 0.16 -0.26 -0.38
CA LYS A 45 -0.44 0.15 0.90
C LYS A 45 -0.32 -0.95 1.95
N PHE A 46 -0.59 -2.20 1.60
CA PHE A 46 -0.45 -3.32 2.53
C PHE A 46 1.00 -3.54 2.98
N LEU A 47 1.97 -3.46 2.05
CA LEU A 47 3.39 -3.56 2.39
C LEU A 47 3.81 -2.48 3.39
N LEU A 48 3.34 -1.25 3.20
CA LEU A 48 3.63 -0.14 4.09
C LEU A 48 2.96 -0.29 5.46
N VAL A 49 1.72 -0.81 5.52
CA VAL A 49 1.07 -1.16 6.79
C VAL A 49 1.83 -2.26 7.51
N ALA A 50 2.26 -3.30 6.80
CA ALA A 50 3.02 -4.41 7.36
C ALA A 50 4.30 -3.92 8.05
N GLN A 51 5.05 -3.06 7.35
CA GLN A 51 6.25 -2.44 7.91
C GLN A 51 5.92 -1.54 9.10
N LEU A 52 4.85 -0.75 9.04
CA LEU A 52 4.44 0.15 10.13
C LEU A 52 4.04 -0.61 11.40
N LEU A 53 3.48 -1.81 11.25
CA LEU A 53 3.07 -2.69 12.34
C LEU A 53 4.15 -3.71 12.74
N GLU A 54 5.35 -3.59 12.15
CA GLU A 54 6.53 -4.41 12.43
C GLU A 54 6.36 -5.90 12.07
N PHE A 55 5.52 -6.21 11.07
CA PHE A 55 5.51 -7.52 10.44
C PHE A 55 6.76 -7.69 9.56
N LYS A 56 7.33 -8.91 9.52
CA LYS A 56 8.54 -9.20 8.72
C LYS A 56 8.22 -9.38 7.25
N SER A 57 7.00 -9.75 6.92
CA SER A 57 6.53 -9.92 5.54
C SER A 57 5.03 -9.70 5.44
N LEU A 58 4.54 -9.54 4.21
CA LEU A 58 3.10 -9.50 3.95
C LEU A 58 2.41 -10.84 4.23
N GLU A 59 3.15 -11.95 4.21
CA GLU A 59 2.65 -13.28 4.55
C GLU A 59 2.39 -13.44 6.05
N GLU A 60 3.16 -12.73 6.89
CA GLU A 60 2.99 -12.75 8.35
C GLU A 60 1.82 -11.87 8.82
N MET A 61 1.33 -10.97 7.96
CA MET A 61 0.28 -9.99 8.28
C MET A 61 -1.12 -10.53 8.02
#